data_AF-A0A0D6EM53-F1
#
_entry.id   AF-A0A0D6EM53-F1
#
_cell.length_a   1.000
_cell.length_b   1.000
_cell.length_c   1.000
_cell.angle_alpha   90.00
_cell.angle_beta   90.00
_cell.angle_gamma   90.00
#
_symmetry.space_group_name_H-M   'P 1'
#
loop_
_entity.id
_entity.type
_entity.pdbx_description
1 polymer ?
#
loop_
_entity_poly.entity_id
_entity_poly.type
_entity_poly.pdbx_seq_one_letter_code
_entity_poly.pdbx_strand_id
1 'polypeptide(L)'
;MFVWPHKLILKTCGTTTLLLGLPTLLRIASETCGFEGVWRCFYSRKTFMFPDRQRGPHKDWAQEMSFMDKLFENSSAYTVGRMNGDHWLLYLTPPRDDVLLPRALEASNTLPPSKPETPLSALSASLSTTPSALPPLSPQRRDGALPLLKPRLVPSRPDQTLEILMTSLSPAACRKFYHPSSSPASPVPYTTPLYPTDPLVVDGDAHALGAKLSDDLGLTAILPGATLDSFLFAPCGFSQNAVRGDRYATVHVTPEEAYSYASFECNFDFGGLDSFSTAGTPGFEMDGFDLNNGGAVRAKAESLQQLVEKVLAIFEPAKMSITLFVSDEELAGGESGNEGTHSKARAHEGMRQLLNPELLERYERVDRILYEFEGYSLVYAVFQQRGKAA
;
A
#
# COMPACT_ATOMS: atom_id res chain seq x y z
N MET A 1 4.37 -4.69 -6.05
CA MET A 1 3.58 -3.82 -6.94
C MET A 1 2.14 -4.30 -6.85
N PHE A 2 1.19 -3.38 -6.69
CA PHE A 2 -0.24 -3.66 -6.66
C PHE A 2 -0.93 -2.89 -7.78
N VAL A 3 -1.85 -3.55 -8.49
CA VAL A 3 -2.56 -2.96 -9.63
C VAL A 3 -4.05 -3.23 -9.47
N TRP A 4 -4.83 -2.17 -9.39
CA TRP A 4 -6.29 -2.15 -9.41
C TRP A 4 -6.77 -1.48 -10.70
N PRO A 5 -8.07 -1.56 -11.04
CA PRO A 5 -8.59 -0.96 -12.27
C PRO A 5 -8.26 0.52 -12.46
N HIS A 6 -8.11 1.29 -11.37
CA HIS A 6 -7.89 2.74 -11.41
C HIS A 6 -6.73 3.23 -10.52
N LYS A 7 -5.98 2.30 -9.89
CA LYS A 7 -4.94 2.63 -8.90
C LYS A 7 -3.76 1.69 -9.06
N LEU A 8 -2.54 2.23 -8.96
CA LEU A 8 -1.31 1.45 -8.95
C LEU A 8 -0.44 1.88 -7.78
N ILE A 9 0.12 0.91 -7.06
CA ILE A 9 1.11 1.13 -6.01
C ILE A 9 2.39 0.40 -6.38
N LEU A 10 3.48 1.16 -6.52
CA LEU A 10 4.81 0.63 -6.81
C LEU A 10 5.78 1.07 -5.71
N LYS A 11 6.32 0.08 -4.99
CA LYS A 11 7.34 0.25 -3.96
C LYS A 11 8.58 -0.51 -4.38
N THR A 12 9.73 0.15 -4.30
CA THR A 12 11.05 -0.45 -4.61
C THR A 12 12.05 -0.09 -3.52
N CYS A 13 13.10 -0.90 -3.37
CA CYS A 13 14.18 -0.67 -2.41
C CYS A 13 15.55 -0.76 -3.10
N GLY A 14 16.63 -0.66 -2.31
CA GLY A 14 18.00 -0.74 -2.81
C GLY A 14 18.39 0.49 -3.64
N THR A 15 18.89 0.28 -4.85
CA THR A 15 19.33 1.34 -5.78
C THR A 15 18.47 1.44 -7.03
N THR A 16 17.28 0.84 -7.00
CA THR A 16 16.32 0.88 -8.10
C THR A 16 15.89 2.32 -8.38
N THR A 17 15.94 2.71 -9.65
CA THR A 17 15.57 4.06 -10.09
C THR A 17 14.08 4.15 -10.42
N LEU A 18 13.23 4.09 -9.39
CA LEU A 18 11.77 4.04 -9.52
C LEU A 18 11.21 5.09 -10.48
N LEU A 19 11.63 6.35 -10.35
CA LEU A 19 11.06 7.46 -11.13
C LEU A 19 11.36 7.32 -12.64
N LEU A 20 12.44 6.65 -13.03
CA LEU A 20 12.73 6.40 -14.46
C LEU A 20 11.71 5.45 -15.10
N GLY A 21 11.00 4.64 -14.32
CA GLY A 21 9.92 3.77 -14.82
C GLY A 21 8.61 4.52 -15.08
N LEU A 22 8.43 5.71 -14.49
CA LEU A 22 7.17 6.44 -14.50
C LEU A 22 6.68 6.82 -15.92
N PRO A 23 7.51 7.36 -16.83
CA PRO A 23 7.05 7.67 -18.20
C PRO A 23 6.52 6.44 -18.95
N THR A 24 7.19 5.29 -18.79
CA THR A 24 6.75 4.03 -19.39
C THR A 24 5.42 3.57 -18.81
N LEU A 25 5.23 3.71 -17.49
CA LEU A 25 3.98 3.37 -16.81
C LEU A 25 2.82 4.23 -17.31
N LEU A 26 3.01 5.54 -17.41
CA LEU A 26 2.00 6.48 -17.92
C LEU A 26 1.64 6.18 -19.38
N ARG A 27 2.64 5.86 -20.20
CA ARG A 27 2.41 5.45 -21.60
C ARG A 27 1.57 4.18 -21.69
N ILE A 28 1.87 3.15 -20.88
CA ILE A 28 1.07 1.92 -20.83
C ILE A 28 -0.37 2.22 -20.40
N ALA A 29 -0.55 3.03 -19.35
CA ALA A 29 -1.88 3.43 -18.87
C ALA A 29 -2.69 4.14 -19.97
N SER A 30 -2.06 5.01 -20.76
CA SER A 30 -2.72 5.71 -21.85
C SER A 30 -3.01 4.80 -23.05
N GLU A 31 -1.98 4.15 -23.59
CA GLU A 31 -2.08 3.38 -24.85
C GLU A 31 -2.84 2.07 -24.69
N THR A 32 -2.71 1.40 -23.54
CA THR A 32 -3.30 0.06 -23.32
C THR A 32 -4.61 0.13 -22.56
N CYS A 33 -4.71 1.02 -21.56
CA CYS A 33 -5.88 1.09 -20.69
C CYS A 33 -6.83 2.25 -21.05
N GLY A 34 -6.42 3.18 -21.94
CA GLY A 34 -7.23 4.30 -22.37
C GLY A 34 -7.34 5.43 -21.34
N PHE A 35 -6.43 5.53 -20.37
CA PHE A 35 -6.42 6.64 -19.42
C PHE A 35 -5.91 7.93 -20.10
N GLU A 36 -6.67 9.02 -19.94
CA GLU A 36 -6.33 10.32 -20.53
C GLU A 36 -5.45 11.18 -19.61
N GLY A 37 -5.32 10.80 -18.34
CA GLY A 37 -4.45 11.47 -17.38
C GLY A 37 -4.40 10.79 -16.02
N VAL A 38 -3.62 11.37 -15.12
CA VAL A 38 -3.47 10.92 -13.73
C VAL A 38 -4.36 11.77 -12.85
N TRP A 39 -5.36 11.15 -12.20
CA TRP A 39 -6.24 11.86 -11.27
C TRP A 39 -5.46 12.41 -10.09
N ARG A 40 -4.54 11.61 -9.53
CA ARG A 40 -3.70 12.00 -8.40
C ARG A 40 -2.41 11.19 -8.34
N CYS A 41 -1.30 11.84 -8.00
CA CYS A 41 -0.01 11.20 -7.77
C CYS A 41 0.46 11.42 -6.34
N PHE A 42 1.01 10.36 -5.73
CA PHE A 42 1.77 10.42 -4.49
C PHE A 42 3.11 9.74 -4.72
N TYR A 43 4.21 10.45 -4.46
CA TYR A 43 5.55 9.89 -4.39
C TYR A 43 6.11 10.17 -3.01
N SER A 44 6.54 9.14 -2.30
CA SER A 44 7.10 9.31 -0.98
C SER A 44 8.26 8.37 -0.72
N ARG A 45 9.11 8.77 0.22
CA ARG A 45 10.16 7.91 0.77
C ARG A 45 10.62 8.42 2.13
N LYS A 46 11.08 7.50 2.98
CA LYS A 46 11.88 7.85 4.14
C LYS A 46 13.27 8.33 3.71
N THR A 47 13.95 9.08 4.57
CA THR A 47 15.39 9.30 4.45
C THR A 47 16.17 8.01 4.21
N PHE A 48 17.14 8.07 3.30
CA PHE A 48 18.04 6.95 3.05
C PHE A 48 19.08 6.84 4.17
N MET A 49 19.42 5.61 4.53
CA MET A 49 20.59 5.33 5.37
C MET A 49 21.90 5.59 4.61
N PHE A 50 21.90 5.36 3.29
CA PHE A 50 23.07 5.53 2.42
C PHE A 50 22.72 6.35 1.16
N PRO A 51 22.46 7.66 1.30
CA PRO A 51 22.05 8.51 0.17
C PRO A 51 23.10 8.52 -0.96
N ASP A 52 24.40 8.50 -0.63
CA ASP A 52 25.50 8.54 -1.61
C ASP A 52 25.54 7.33 -2.56
N ARG A 53 24.85 6.23 -2.21
CA ARG A 53 24.76 5.02 -3.05
C ARG A 53 23.63 5.08 -4.08
N GLN A 54 22.74 6.06 -3.98
CA GLN A 54 21.60 6.19 -4.87
C GLN A 54 22.03 6.65 -6.27
N ARG A 55 21.23 6.28 -7.27
CA ARG A 55 21.42 6.65 -8.68
C ARG A 55 20.40 7.69 -9.08
N GLY A 56 20.77 8.55 -10.02
CA GLY A 56 19.87 9.60 -10.50
C GLY A 56 18.55 9.01 -11.05
N PRO A 57 17.40 9.63 -10.78
CA PRO A 57 17.22 10.94 -10.12
C PRO A 57 17.24 10.90 -8.59
N HIS A 58 17.42 9.75 -7.94
CA HIS A 58 17.23 9.55 -6.49
C HIS A 58 18.42 9.94 -5.60
N LYS A 59 19.39 10.70 -6.12
CA LYS A 59 20.57 11.12 -5.36
C LYS A 59 20.23 12.13 -4.27
N ASP A 60 19.28 13.01 -4.57
CA ASP A 60 18.80 14.02 -3.64
C ASP A 60 17.36 14.40 -3.97
N TRP A 61 16.70 15.05 -3.01
CA TRP A 61 15.30 15.42 -3.14
C TRP A 61 15.04 16.43 -4.26
N ALA A 62 15.99 17.32 -4.55
CA ALA A 62 15.83 18.33 -5.59
C ALA A 62 15.80 17.71 -6.99
N GLN A 63 16.62 16.70 -7.25
CA GLN A 63 16.60 15.95 -8.51
C GLN A 63 15.32 15.14 -8.69
N GLU A 64 14.79 14.56 -7.61
CA GLU A 64 13.51 13.83 -7.64
C GLU A 64 12.35 14.78 -7.97
N MET A 65 12.26 15.93 -7.30
CA MET A 65 11.27 16.97 -7.60
C MET A 65 11.40 17.47 -9.05
N SER A 66 12.60 17.86 -9.47
CA SER A 66 12.86 18.33 -10.84
C SER A 66 12.52 17.29 -11.91
N PHE A 67 12.62 16.00 -11.59
CA PHE A 67 12.18 14.94 -12.51
C PHE A 67 10.65 14.89 -12.61
N MET A 68 9.94 14.92 -11.48
CA MET A 68 8.48 14.82 -11.45
C MET A 68 7.78 16.08 -11.98
N ASP A 69 8.36 17.27 -11.78
CA ASP A 69 7.82 18.54 -12.29
C ASP A 69 7.85 18.65 -13.83
N LYS A 70 8.53 17.72 -14.51
CA LYS A 70 8.44 17.57 -15.97
C LYS A 70 7.20 16.80 -16.42
N LEU A 71 6.57 16.08 -15.50
CA LEU A 71 5.47 15.15 -15.76
C LEU A 71 4.14 15.64 -15.17
N PHE A 72 4.20 16.39 -14.06
CA PHE A 72 3.03 16.87 -13.35
C PHE A 72 3.08 18.38 -13.13
N GLU A 73 1.91 19.00 -13.15
CA GLU A 73 1.70 20.42 -12.89
C GLU A 73 1.09 20.62 -11.50
N ASN A 74 1.29 21.82 -10.94
CA ASN A 74 0.73 22.24 -9.65
C ASN A 74 1.06 21.28 -8.49
N SER A 75 2.23 20.65 -8.54
CA SER A 75 2.70 19.74 -7.50
C SER A 75 3.05 20.48 -6.21
N SER A 76 3.04 19.74 -5.11
CA SER A 76 3.52 20.20 -3.80
C SER A 76 4.49 19.17 -3.21
N ALA A 77 5.56 19.66 -2.59
CA ALA A 77 6.61 18.84 -2.00
C ALA A 77 6.87 19.21 -0.54
N TYR A 78 7.03 18.21 0.32
CA TYR A 78 7.11 18.38 1.77
C TYR A 78 8.21 17.50 2.38
N THR A 79 8.85 18.05 3.39
CA THR A 79 9.70 17.30 4.32
C THR A 79 8.97 17.20 5.66
N VAL A 80 8.58 15.98 6.02
CA VAL A 80 7.79 15.67 7.22
C VAL A 80 8.72 15.05 8.27
N GLY A 81 8.99 15.79 9.35
CA GLY A 81 9.89 15.37 10.41
C GLY A 81 11.15 16.25 10.50
N ARG A 82 12.06 15.87 11.39
CA ARG A 82 13.33 16.59 11.59
C ARG A 82 14.27 16.39 10.39
N MET A 83 14.63 17.49 9.73
CA MET A 83 15.56 17.47 8.58
C MET A 83 16.96 16.94 8.95
N ASN A 84 17.39 17.14 10.19
CA ASN A 84 18.65 16.63 10.74
C ASN A 84 18.52 15.24 11.40
N GLY A 85 17.40 14.55 11.17
CA GLY A 85 17.15 13.21 11.69
C GLY A 85 16.21 12.44 10.77
N ASP A 86 15.36 11.60 11.37
CA ASP A 86 14.32 10.90 10.61
C ASP A 86 13.28 11.88 10.09
N HIS A 87 13.16 11.89 8.78
CA HIS A 87 12.07 12.53 8.09
C HIS A 87 11.59 11.67 6.94
N TRP A 88 10.43 12.02 6.44
CA TRP A 88 9.75 11.41 5.33
C TRP A 88 9.48 12.50 4.29
N LEU A 89 9.79 12.21 3.05
CA LEU A 89 9.63 13.13 1.93
C LEU A 89 8.37 12.75 1.18
N LEU A 90 7.60 13.76 0.79
CA LEU A 90 6.34 13.60 0.07
C LEU A 90 6.28 14.59 -1.09
N TYR A 91 5.94 14.07 -2.26
CA TYR A 91 5.49 14.83 -3.40
C TYR A 91 4.06 14.39 -3.73
N LEU A 92 3.17 15.34 -3.94
CA LEU A 92 1.82 15.06 -4.37
C LEU A 92 1.31 16.06 -5.39
N THR A 93 0.30 15.66 -6.14
CA THR A 93 -0.46 16.52 -7.03
C THR A 93 -1.86 16.76 -6.45
N PRO A 94 -2.51 17.90 -6.81
CA PRO A 94 -3.95 18.07 -6.59
C PRO A 94 -4.74 16.96 -7.33
N PRO A 95 -5.97 16.67 -6.88
CA PRO A 95 -6.91 15.86 -7.64
C PRO A 95 -7.28 16.56 -8.97
N ARG A 96 -7.48 15.75 -10.03
CA ARG A 96 -7.80 16.21 -11.38
C ARG A 96 -9.09 15.57 -11.90
N ASP A 97 -10.22 16.18 -11.58
CA ASP A 97 -11.53 15.60 -11.95
C ASP A 97 -11.79 15.62 -13.47
N ASP A 98 -11.06 16.45 -14.22
CA ASP A 98 -11.09 16.50 -15.68
C ASP A 98 -10.64 15.20 -16.35
N VAL A 99 -9.84 14.38 -15.66
CA VAL A 99 -9.33 13.11 -16.19
C VAL A 99 -10.12 11.89 -15.72
N LEU A 100 -11.20 12.09 -14.97
CA LEU A 100 -12.11 11.01 -14.60
C LEU A 100 -12.86 10.55 -15.85
N LEU A 101 -12.47 9.38 -16.38
CA LEU A 101 -13.15 8.74 -17.50
C LEU A 101 -14.65 8.60 -17.16
N PRO A 102 -15.57 9.18 -17.95
CA PRO A 102 -17.02 9.05 -17.72
C PRO A 102 -17.53 7.60 -17.72
N ARG A 103 -16.71 6.64 -18.18
CA ARG A 103 -17.04 5.21 -18.38
C ARG A 103 -16.17 4.22 -17.60
N ALA A 104 -15.12 4.63 -16.89
CA ALA A 104 -14.26 3.66 -16.18
C ALA A 104 -14.97 2.95 -15.03
N LEU A 105 -15.95 3.61 -14.41
CA LEU A 105 -16.83 3.01 -13.39
C LEU A 105 -17.78 1.94 -13.98
N GLU A 106 -18.20 2.10 -15.24
CA GLU A 106 -19.03 1.10 -15.93
C GLU A 106 -18.18 -0.09 -16.41
N ALA A 107 -16.92 0.16 -16.81
CA ALA A 107 -16.01 -0.87 -17.30
C ALA A 107 -15.53 -1.84 -16.22
N SER A 108 -15.50 -1.42 -14.94
CA SER A 108 -15.19 -2.28 -13.79
C SER A 108 -16.13 -3.51 -13.67
N ASN A 109 -17.34 -3.43 -14.23
CA ASN A 109 -18.31 -4.53 -14.25
C ASN A 109 -18.20 -5.43 -15.50
N THR A 110 -17.30 -5.10 -16.43
CA THR A 110 -17.19 -5.79 -17.74
C THR A 110 -15.86 -6.47 -17.98
N LEU A 111 -14.89 -6.32 -17.06
CA LEU A 111 -13.69 -7.16 -17.10
C LEU A 111 -14.09 -8.58 -16.68
N PRO A 112 -13.93 -9.59 -17.56
CA PRO A 112 -14.21 -10.97 -17.18
C PRO A 112 -13.35 -11.34 -15.97
N PRO A 113 -13.88 -12.13 -15.00
CA PRO A 113 -13.08 -12.56 -13.86
C PRO A 113 -11.84 -13.26 -14.40
N SER A 114 -10.67 -12.80 -13.94
CA SER A 114 -9.40 -13.46 -14.25
C SER A 114 -9.53 -14.91 -13.78
N LYS A 115 -9.41 -15.85 -14.74
CA LYS A 115 -9.39 -17.27 -14.39
C LYS A 115 -8.16 -17.50 -13.50
N PRO A 116 -8.32 -18.08 -12.30
CA PRO A 116 -7.26 -18.18 -11.29
C PRO A 116 -6.08 -19.09 -11.69
N GLU A 117 -6.10 -19.70 -12.89
CA GLU A 117 -5.08 -20.62 -13.37
C GLU A 117 -4.25 -20.09 -14.54
N THR A 118 -4.29 -18.78 -14.83
CA THR A 118 -3.48 -18.24 -15.95
C THR A 118 -2.01 -18.13 -15.53
N PRO A 119 -1.07 -18.90 -16.12
CA PRO A 119 0.33 -18.83 -15.73
C PRO A 119 0.94 -17.50 -16.15
N LEU A 120 1.69 -16.85 -15.26
CA LEU A 120 2.32 -15.54 -15.49
C LEU A 120 3.24 -15.51 -16.73
N SER A 121 3.76 -16.66 -17.18
CA SER A 121 4.54 -16.81 -18.42
C SER A 121 3.76 -16.55 -19.70
N ALA A 122 2.42 -16.69 -19.69
CA ALA A 122 1.58 -16.41 -20.86
C ALA A 122 1.43 -14.91 -21.15
N LEU A 123 1.65 -14.03 -20.15
CA LEU A 123 1.60 -12.58 -20.32
C LEU A 123 2.86 -12.00 -20.98
N SER A 124 3.98 -12.75 -20.95
CA SER A 124 5.25 -12.35 -21.55
C SER A 124 5.36 -12.65 -23.05
N ALA A 125 4.48 -13.50 -23.59
CA ALA A 125 4.60 -14.03 -24.96
C ALA A 125 3.94 -13.14 -26.05
N SER A 126 3.19 -12.10 -25.67
CA SER A 126 2.50 -11.23 -26.64
C SER A 126 3.32 -10.00 -27.09
N LEU A 127 4.60 -9.92 -26.75
CA LEU A 127 5.48 -8.79 -27.13
C LEU A 127 6.21 -8.98 -28.47
N SER A 128 5.76 -9.90 -29.32
CA SER A 128 6.32 -10.05 -30.67
C SER A 128 5.23 -10.32 -31.70
N THR A 129 4.69 -9.26 -32.30
CA THR A 129 4.48 -9.12 -33.76
C THR A 129 3.92 -7.73 -34.10
N THR A 130 4.29 -7.28 -35.29
CA THR A 130 4.18 -5.94 -35.90
C THR A 130 2.76 -5.44 -36.21
N PRO A 131 2.58 -4.13 -36.48
CA PRO A 131 1.26 -3.48 -36.55
C PRO A 131 0.55 -3.74 -37.87
N SER A 132 -0.76 -4.04 -37.83
CA SER A 132 -1.59 -4.04 -39.04
C SER A 132 -2.97 -3.43 -38.78
N ALA A 133 -3.18 -2.31 -39.49
CA ALA A 133 -4.42 -1.72 -39.98
C ALA A 133 -5.71 -1.81 -39.13
N LEU A 134 -6.12 -0.64 -38.63
CA LEU A 134 -7.51 -0.35 -38.24
C LEU A 134 -8.45 -0.42 -39.46
N PRO A 135 -9.65 -1.02 -39.38
CA PRO A 135 -10.71 -0.79 -40.34
C PRO A 135 -11.45 0.53 -40.03
N PRO A 136 -12.07 1.20 -41.02
CA PRO A 136 -12.72 2.50 -40.82
C PRO A 136 -14.07 2.37 -40.09
N LEU A 137 -14.30 3.28 -39.15
CA LEU A 137 -15.58 3.45 -38.44
C LEU A 137 -16.64 4.11 -39.35
N SER A 138 -17.84 3.54 -39.39
CA SER A 138 -19.04 4.18 -39.95
C SER A 138 -19.86 4.83 -38.83
N PRO A 139 -20.46 6.03 -39.02
CA PRO A 139 -21.22 6.69 -37.96
C PRO A 139 -22.67 6.20 -37.96
N GLN A 140 -23.10 5.53 -36.88
CA GLN A 140 -24.53 5.41 -36.57
C GLN A 140 -24.91 6.41 -35.48
N ARG A 141 -25.68 7.40 -35.90
CA ARG A 141 -26.47 8.33 -35.08
C ARG A 141 -27.52 7.51 -34.30
N ARG A 142 -27.55 7.64 -32.98
CA ARG A 142 -28.76 7.35 -32.19
C ARG A 142 -29.08 8.59 -31.36
N ASP A 143 -30.07 9.34 -31.87
CA ASP A 143 -30.79 10.36 -31.12
C ASP A 143 -31.66 9.66 -30.06
N GLY A 144 -31.49 10.03 -28.79
CA GLY A 144 -32.26 9.49 -27.67
C GLY A 144 -31.63 9.82 -26.32
N ALA A 145 -31.90 11.02 -25.81
CA ALA A 145 -31.52 11.42 -24.46
C ALA A 145 -32.30 10.58 -23.44
N LEU A 146 -31.62 9.64 -22.78
CA LEU A 146 -32.11 9.03 -21.54
C LEU A 146 -31.73 9.95 -20.36
N PRO A 147 -32.62 10.16 -19.39
CA PRO A 147 -32.29 10.99 -18.23
C PRO A 147 -31.13 10.37 -17.47
N LEU A 148 -30.12 11.20 -17.17
CA LEU A 148 -28.94 10.86 -16.40
C LEU A 148 -29.38 10.41 -15.00
N LEU A 149 -29.57 9.11 -14.81
CA LEU A 149 -29.73 8.51 -13.49
C LEU A 149 -28.47 8.81 -12.69
N LYS A 150 -28.55 9.74 -11.73
CA LYS A 150 -27.47 9.96 -10.76
C LYS A 150 -27.12 8.60 -10.15
N PRO A 151 -25.87 8.12 -10.25
CA PRO A 151 -25.47 6.88 -9.60
C PRO A 151 -25.85 6.97 -8.12
N ARG A 152 -26.49 5.93 -7.57
CA ARG A 152 -26.66 5.81 -6.13
C ARG A 152 -25.27 5.89 -5.50
N LEU A 153 -24.99 6.95 -4.75
CA LEU A 153 -23.77 7.10 -3.97
C LEU A 153 -23.70 5.93 -2.99
N VAL A 154 -22.84 4.95 -3.30
CA VAL A 154 -22.34 4.04 -2.27
C VAL A 154 -21.48 4.91 -1.37
N PRO A 155 -21.66 4.90 -0.03
CA PRO A 155 -20.78 5.64 0.86
C PRO A 155 -19.34 5.21 0.56
N SER A 156 -18.53 6.10 -0.01
CA SER A 156 -17.12 5.82 -0.26
C SER A 156 -16.42 5.83 1.08
N ARG A 157 -15.97 4.65 1.53
CA ARG A 157 -15.07 4.58 2.68
C ARG A 157 -13.82 5.39 2.36
N PRO A 158 -13.24 6.12 3.33
CA PRO A 158 -12.07 6.93 3.05
C PRO A 158 -10.90 6.02 2.69
N ASP A 159 -10.12 6.44 1.70
CA ASP A 159 -8.85 5.81 1.38
C ASP A 159 -7.88 6.14 2.52
N GLN A 160 -7.25 5.11 3.08
CA GLN A 160 -6.27 5.30 4.13
C GLN A 160 -5.09 4.37 3.94
N THR A 161 -3.90 4.86 4.26
CA THR A 161 -2.64 4.11 4.16
C THR A 161 -1.87 4.25 5.45
N LEU A 162 -1.54 3.12 6.06
CA LEU A 162 -0.63 3.02 7.20
C LEU A 162 0.72 2.52 6.71
N GLU A 163 1.80 3.21 7.07
CA GLU A 163 3.17 2.74 6.94
C GLU A 163 3.86 2.70 8.30
N ILE A 164 4.58 1.61 8.58
CA ILE A 164 5.44 1.44 9.75
C ILE A 164 6.83 1.09 9.23
N LEU A 165 7.77 2.02 9.40
CA LEU A 165 9.14 1.88 8.90
C LEU A 165 10.08 1.73 10.10
N MET A 166 10.82 0.64 10.12
CA MET A 166 11.50 0.10 11.29
C MET A 166 12.98 -0.07 11.00
N THR A 167 13.83 0.38 11.93
CA THR A 167 15.30 0.27 11.82
C THR A 167 15.88 -0.31 13.10
N SER A 168 17.09 -0.85 13.01
CA SER A 168 17.81 -1.40 14.17
C SER A 168 16.98 -2.48 14.85
N LEU A 169 16.56 -3.47 14.04
CA LEU A 169 15.77 -4.62 14.48
C LEU A 169 16.59 -5.43 15.49
N SER A 170 15.91 -6.13 16.41
CA SER A 170 16.61 -6.97 17.37
C SER A 170 17.36 -8.10 16.63
N PRO A 171 18.55 -8.53 17.10
CA PRO A 171 19.25 -9.67 16.51
C PRO A 171 18.39 -10.95 16.50
N ALA A 172 17.48 -11.10 17.48
CA ALA A 172 16.54 -12.21 17.52
C ALA A 172 15.50 -12.14 16.40
N ALA A 173 14.97 -10.95 16.09
CA ALA A 173 14.09 -10.72 14.96
C ALA A 173 14.82 -10.93 13.62
N CYS A 174 16.01 -10.35 13.44
CA CYS A 174 16.80 -10.48 12.21
C CYS A 174 17.06 -11.95 11.82
N ARG A 175 17.42 -12.80 12.79
CA ARG A 175 17.72 -14.22 12.55
C ARG A 175 16.57 -14.99 11.90
N LYS A 176 15.31 -14.57 12.10
CA LYS A 176 14.12 -15.21 11.53
C LYS A 176 14.08 -15.10 9.99
N PHE A 177 14.78 -14.12 9.41
CA PHE A 177 14.75 -13.80 7.98
C PHE A 177 16.00 -14.22 7.21
N TYR A 178 16.81 -15.11 7.78
CA TYR A 178 17.92 -15.75 7.08
C TYR A 178 17.45 -17.06 6.44
N HIS A 179 17.98 -17.37 5.26
CA HIS A 179 17.73 -18.65 4.64
C HIS A 179 18.23 -19.78 5.57
N PRO A 180 17.45 -20.85 5.86
CA PRO A 180 17.79 -21.85 6.87
C PRO A 180 19.14 -22.55 6.65
N SER A 181 19.53 -22.73 5.39
CA SER A 181 20.82 -23.31 5.01
C SER A 181 21.96 -22.29 4.89
N SER A 182 21.68 -21.00 5.06
CA SER A 182 22.68 -19.94 4.96
C SER A 182 23.27 -19.62 6.33
N SER A 183 24.59 -19.59 6.40
CA SER A 183 25.32 -19.18 7.60
C SER A 183 26.46 -18.23 7.23
N PRO A 184 27.01 -17.44 8.18
CA PRO A 184 28.18 -16.61 7.92
C PRO A 184 29.39 -17.40 7.40
N ALA A 185 29.54 -18.66 7.81
CA ALA A 185 30.64 -19.53 7.39
C ALA A 185 30.39 -20.23 6.04
N SER A 186 29.12 -20.33 5.62
CA SER A 186 28.71 -20.98 4.38
C SER A 186 27.45 -20.25 3.86
N PRO A 187 27.64 -19.12 3.16
CA PRO A 187 26.52 -18.36 2.61
C PRO A 187 25.94 -19.09 1.41
N VAL A 188 24.61 -19.21 1.37
CA VAL A 188 23.92 -19.67 0.15
C VAL A 188 24.00 -18.55 -0.89
N PRO A 189 24.28 -18.85 -2.17
CA PRO A 189 24.28 -17.86 -3.24
C PRO A 189 22.95 -17.10 -3.33
N TYR A 190 23.00 -15.89 -3.89
CA TYR A 190 21.83 -15.01 -3.96
C TYR A 190 20.72 -15.61 -4.84
N THR A 191 19.49 -15.66 -4.32
CA THR A 191 18.30 -15.96 -5.12
C THR A 191 17.92 -14.74 -5.94
N THR A 192 17.95 -14.82 -7.28
CA THR A 192 17.40 -13.77 -8.15
C THR A 192 16.09 -14.23 -8.79
N PRO A 193 14.97 -13.52 -8.56
CA PRO A 193 13.71 -13.82 -9.25
C PRO A 193 13.75 -13.48 -10.75
N LEU A 194 14.80 -12.81 -11.24
CA LEU A 194 14.93 -12.40 -12.64
C LEU A 194 15.59 -13.47 -13.52
N TYR A 195 16.31 -14.43 -12.94
CA TYR A 195 17.04 -15.46 -13.69
C TYR A 195 16.90 -16.85 -13.02
N PRO A 196 15.70 -17.46 -13.03
CA PRO A 196 15.45 -18.77 -12.41
C PRO A 196 16.26 -19.92 -13.03
N THR A 197 16.85 -19.72 -14.21
CA THR A 197 17.72 -20.70 -14.89
C THR A 197 19.22 -20.51 -14.62
N ASP A 198 19.60 -19.54 -13.78
CA ASP A 198 21.00 -19.37 -13.37
C ASP A 198 21.42 -20.58 -12.52
N PRO A 199 22.46 -21.34 -12.89
CA PRO A 199 22.92 -22.52 -12.13
C PRO A 199 23.43 -22.19 -10.71
N LEU A 200 23.59 -20.90 -10.37
CA LEU A 200 23.86 -20.43 -9.01
C LEU A 200 22.57 -20.13 -8.22
N VAL A 201 21.41 -20.06 -8.87
CA VAL A 201 20.11 -19.88 -8.24
C VAL A 201 19.60 -21.25 -7.80
N VAL A 202 19.68 -21.49 -6.50
CA VAL A 202 18.91 -22.57 -5.88
C VAL A 202 17.47 -22.05 -5.80
N ASP A 203 16.70 -22.20 -6.88
CA ASP A 203 15.26 -21.87 -6.92
C ASP A 203 14.40 -22.82 -6.06
N GLY A 204 15.07 -23.61 -5.20
CA GLY A 204 14.46 -24.54 -4.28
C GLY A 204 13.83 -23.79 -3.12
N ASP A 205 12.50 -23.76 -3.11
CA ASP A 205 11.68 -23.48 -1.94
C ASP A 205 11.60 -22.00 -1.48
N ALA A 206 12.11 -20.99 -2.21
CA ALA A 206 12.05 -19.60 -1.73
C ALA A 206 10.63 -19.10 -1.42
N HIS A 207 9.65 -19.44 -2.26
CA HIS A 207 8.24 -19.14 -2.02
C HIS A 207 7.64 -19.97 -0.89
N ALA A 208 7.94 -21.28 -0.78
CA ALA A 208 7.35 -22.12 0.26
C ALA A 208 8.03 -21.95 1.62
N LEU A 209 9.33 -21.66 1.67
CA LEU A 209 10.03 -21.08 2.83
C LEU A 209 9.42 -19.75 3.24
N GLY A 210 9.15 -18.86 2.27
CA GLY A 210 8.48 -17.59 2.51
C GLY A 210 7.09 -17.78 3.11
N ALA A 211 6.29 -18.69 2.56
CA ALA A 211 4.96 -19.02 3.06
C ALA A 211 5.02 -19.62 4.47
N LYS A 212 5.92 -20.58 4.71
CA LYS A 212 6.13 -21.15 6.04
C LYS A 212 6.53 -20.09 7.06
N LEU A 213 7.47 -19.21 6.70
CA LEU A 213 7.90 -18.13 7.59
C LEU A 213 6.75 -17.14 7.86
N SER A 214 5.92 -16.86 6.85
CA SER A 214 4.71 -16.04 7.02
C SER A 214 3.78 -16.60 8.09
N ASP A 215 3.52 -17.91 8.04
CA ASP A 215 2.70 -18.61 9.02
C ASP A 215 3.33 -18.59 10.42
N ASP A 216 4.62 -18.91 10.51
CA ASP A 216 5.37 -18.93 11.78
C ASP A 216 5.37 -17.54 12.47
N LEU A 217 5.38 -16.45 11.69
CA LEU A 217 5.33 -15.07 12.18
C LEU A 217 3.91 -14.55 12.41
N GLY A 218 2.88 -15.30 12.04
CA GLY A 218 1.48 -14.86 12.10
C GLY A 218 1.11 -13.78 11.08
N LEU A 219 1.92 -13.59 10.04
CA LEU A 219 1.65 -12.62 8.97
C LEU A 219 0.46 -13.04 8.11
N THR A 220 0.15 -14.33 8.01
CA THR A 220 -1.04 -14.84 7.30
C THR A 220 -2.35 -14.44 7.97
N ALA A 221 -2.34 -14.14 9.27
CA ALA A 221 -3.51 -13.70 10.03
C ALA A 221 -3.73 -12.19 10.02
N ILE A 222 -2.79 -11.39 9.48
CA ILE A 222 -2.89 -9.92 9.45
C ILE A 222 -4.04 -9.44 8.54
N LEU A 223 -4.27 -10.11 7.42
CA LEU A 223 -5.42 -9.87 6.56
C LEU A 223 -6.17 -11.19 6.32
N PRO A 224 -7.11 -11.56 7.22
CA PRO A 224 -7.76 -12.87 7.16
C PRO A 224 -8.46 -13.12 5.81
N GLY A 225 -8.18 -14.25 5.16
CA GLY A 225 -8.76 -14.58 3.86
C GLY A 225 -8.17 -13.80 2.67
N ALA A 226 -7.01 -13.18 2.84
CA ALA A 226 -6.22 -12.67 1.72
C ALA A 226 -5.56 -13.79 0.92
N THR A 227 -5.33 -13.52 -0.35
CA THR A 227 -4.32 -14.24 -1.13
C THR A 227 -2.96 -13.66 -0.77
N LEU A 228 -2.01 -14.53 -0.41
CA LEU A 228 -0.65 -14.14 -0.04
C LEU A 228 0.36 -14.68 -1.04
N ASP A 229 1.42 -13.90 -1.26
CA ASP A 229 2.63 -14.35 -1.92
C ASP A 229 3.83 -13.86 -1.10
N SER A 230 4.64 -14.80 -0.63
CA SER A 230 5.75 -14.58 0.30
C SER A 230 7.01 -15.20 -0.26
N PHE A 231 8.14 -14.52 -0.09
CA PHE A 231 9.42 -14.91 -0.66
C PHE A 231 10.54 -14.71 0.36
N LEU A 232 11.27 -15.79 0.68
CA LEU A 232 12.48 -15.75 1.51
C LEU A 232 13.71 -15.75 0.61
N PHE A 233 14.48 -14.67 0.65
CA PHE A 233 15.67 -14.50 -0.16
C PHE A 233 16.87 -15.22 0.46
N ALA A 234 17.78 -15.70 -0.39
CA ALA A 234 19.12 -16.13 0.02
C ALA A 234 20.15 -15.01 -0.27
N PRO A 235 21.17 -14.82 0.57
CA PRO A 235 21.40 -15.53 1.83
C PRO A 235 20.41 -15.14 2.94
N CYS A 236 19.72 -14.00 2.80
CA CYS A 236 18.72 -13.50 3.72
C CYS A 236 17.84 -12.44 3.05
N GLY A 237 16.76 -12.06 3.73
CA GLY A 237 15.80 -11.06 3.27
C GLY A 237 14.42 -11.68 3.09
N PHE A 238 13.37 -10.88 3.25
CA PHE A 238 12.00 -11.38 3.12
C PHE A 238 11.11 -10.34 2.46
N SER A 239 10.16 -10.79 1.65
CA SER A 239 9.10 -9.93 1.13
C SER A 239 7.79 -10.68 1.07
N GLN A 240 6.69 -9.98 1.32
CA GLN A 240 5.35 -10.55 1.23
C GLN A 240 4.35 -9.51 0.76
N ASN A 241 3.42 -9.93 -0.09
CA ASN A 241 2.20 -9.21 -0.40
C ASN A 241 0.98 -10.01 0.04
N ALA A 242 -0.05 -9.32 0.51
CA ALA A 242 -1.36 -9.88 0.81
C ALA A 242 -2.42 -9.00 0.14
N VAL A 243 -3.40 -9.61 -0.52
CA VAL A 243 -4.50 -8.90 -1.19
C VAL A 243 -5.83 -9.56 -0.88
N ARG A 244 -6.83 -8.74 -0.53
CA ARG A 244 -8.22 -9.17 -0.34
C ARG A 244 -9.17 -8.07 -0.82
N GLY A 245 -9.68 -8.22 -2.04
CA GLY A 245 -10.51 -7.18 -2.68
C GLY A 245 -9.72 -5.89 -2.92
N ASP A 246 -10.20 -4.79 -2.35
CA ASP A 246 -9.55 -3.46 -2.38
C ASP A 246 -8.55 -3.26 -1.23
N ARG A 247 -8.33 -4.27 -0.38
CA ARG A 247 -7.38 -4.22 0.73
C ARG A 247 -6.07 -4.92 0.38
N TYR A 248 -4.97 -4.34 0.82
CA TYR A 248 -3.64 -4.91 0.70
C TYR A 248 -2.82 -4.74 1.98
N ALA A 249 -1.82 -5.59 2.13
CA ALA A 249 -0.67 -5.35 2.99
C ALA A 249 0.62 -5.81 2.31
N THR A 250 1.73 -5.19 2.65
CA THR A 250 3.04 -5.57 2.17
C THR A 250 4.10 -5.45 3.25
N VAL A 251 5.04 -6.40 3.25
CA VAL A 251 6.18 -6.47 4.16
C VAL A 251 7.45 -6.62 3.34
N HIS A 252 8.48 -5.87 3.71
CA HIS A 252 9.84 -6.03 3.17
C HIS A 252 10.86 -5.95 4.29
N VAL A 253 11.85 -6.85 4.29
CA VAL A 253 12.84 -6.98 5.38
C VAL A 253 14.26 -7.12 4.82
N THR A 254 15.15 -6.31 5.36
CA THR A 254 16.61 -6.35 5.21
C THR A 254 17.20 -6.67 6.59
N PRO A 255 17.53 -7.93 6.90
CA PRO A 255 17.85 -8.36 8.26
C PRO A 255 19.31 -8.12 8.69
N GLU A 256 20.19 -7.69 7.79
CA GLU A 256 21.61 -7.48 8.09
C GLU A 256 21.79 -6.49 9.24
N GLU A 257 22.44 -6.93 10.32
CA GLU A 257 22.45 -6.22 11.61
C GLU A 257 22.94 -4.76 11.51
N ALA A 258 23.98 -4.52 10.71
CA ALA A 258 24.60 -3.20 10.54
C ALA A 258 23.65 -2.15 9.93
N TYR A 259 22.60 -2.57 9.23
CA TYR A 259 21.66 -1.67 8.53
C TYR A 259 20.25 -2.28 8.48
N SER A 260 19.88 -2.98 9.56
CA SER A 260 18.64 -3.74 9.60
C SER A 260 17.42 -2.83 9.43
N TYR A 261 16.52 -3.23 8.55
CA TYR A 261 15.35 -2.46 8.15
C TYR A 261 14.16 -3.37 7.89
N ALA A 262 12.98 -2.95 8.29
CA ALA A 262 11.72 -3.55 7.87
C ALA A 262 10.69 -2.47 7.55
N SER A 263 9.84 -2.71 6.55
CA SER A 263 8.66 -1.89 6.28
C SER A 263 7.41 -2.75 6.30
N PHE A 264 6.39 -2.28 6.99
CA PHE A 264 5.02 -2.77 6.89
C PHE A 264 4.14 -1.66 6.32
N GLU A 265 3.29 -1.98 5.36
CA GLU A 265 2.34 -1.03 4.76
C GLU A 265 1.00 -1.71 4.50
N CYS A 266 -0.11 -1.03 4.77
CA CYS A 266 -1.45 -1.55 4.47
C CYS A 266 -2.48 -0.42 4.31
N ASN A 267 -3.66 -0.74 3.81
CA ASN A 267 -4.82 0.17 3.71
C ASN A 267 -6.07 -0.32 4.46
N PHE A 268 -5.89 -0.99 5.60
CA PHE A 268 -7.00 -1.54 6.38
C PHE A 268 -7.86 -0.44 6.97
N ASP A 269 -9.11 -0.76 7.33
CA ASP A 269 -9.99 0.14 8.06
C ASP A 269 -9.83 -0.10 9.57
N PHE A 270 -9.60 0.97 10.33
CA PHE A 270 -9.32 0.92 11.77
C PHE A 270 -10.50 1.41 12.63
N GLY A 271 -11.72 1.35 12.11
CA GLY A 271 -12.94 1.53 12.90
C GLY A 271 -13.21 2.96 13.35
N GLY A 272 -12.76 3.96 12.58
CA GLY A 272 -13.18 5.35 12.79
C GLY A 272 -14.64 5.51 12.41
N LEU A 273 -15.49 5.80 13.41
CA LEU A 273 -16.95 6.05 13.39
C LEU A 273 -17.76 5.35 12.27
N ASP A 274 -18.68 4.48 12.69
CA ASP A 274 -19.68 3.77 11.88
C ASP A 274 -19.21 2.50 11.16
N SER A 275 -18.94 1.49 11.98
CA SER A 275 -19.41 0.13 11.68
C SER A 275 -20.96 0.06 11.72
N PHE A 276 -21.69 1.01 11.14
CA PHE A 276 -23.08 0.78 10.74
C PHE A 276 -23.04 0.17 9.34
N SER A 277 -22.79 -1.14 9.31
CA SER A 277 -23.46 -1.93 8.28
C SER A 277 -24.95 -1.65 8.44
N THR A 278 -25.57 -1.06 7.42
CA THR A 278 -27.01 -1.08 7.24
C THR A 278 -27.44 -2.55 7.11
N ALA A 279 -27.60 -3.19 8.27
CA ALA A 279 -28.49 -4.32 8.38
C ALA A 279 -29.88 -3.83 7.96
N GLY A 280 -30.37 -4.33 6.83
CA GLY A 280 -31.76 -4.19 6.41
C GLY A 280 -31.96 -3.32 5.16
N THR A 281 -32.00 -3.96 4.00
CA THR A 281 -33.08 -3.63 3.06
C THR A 281 -34.09 -4.77 3.14
N PRO A 282 -35.32 -4.56 3.64
CA PRO A 282 -36.37 -5.55 3.57
C PRO A 282 -36.95 -5.54 2.16
N GLY A 283 -37.00 -6.71 1.52
CA GLY A 283 -37.55 -6.83 0.18
C GLY A 283 -37.53 -8.27 -0.29
N PHE A 284 -38.35 -9.11 0.35
CA PHE A 284 -39.18 -10.18 -0.22
C PHE A 284 -39.70 -11.00 0.97
N GLU A 285 -40.92 -10.69 1.42
CA GLU A 285 -41.70 -11.61 2.24
C GLU A 285 -42.10 -12.80 1.36
N MET A 286 -41.73 -14.00 1.80
CA MET A 286 -42.54 -15.18 1.57
C MET A 286 -42.48 -16.07 2.81
N ASP A 287 -43.66 -16.52 3.22
CA ASP A 287 -44.02 -17.09 4.52
C ASP A 287 -43.14 -18.24 5.06
N GLY A 288 -42.90 -18.17 6.37
CA GLY A 288 -43.06 -19.31 7.28
C GLY A 288 -41.89 -20.29 7.40
N PHE A 289 -40.97 -20.03 8.34
CA PHE A 289 -40.47 -21.07 9.26
C PHE A 289 -39.82 -20.43 10.49
N ASP A 290 -40.28 -20.85 11.66
CA ASP A 290 -39.73 -20.52 12.96
C ASP A 290 -38.40 -21.29 13.17
N LEU A 291 -37.47 -20.72 13.93
CA LEU A 291 -36.59 -21.38 14.92
C LEU A 291 -35.30 -20.57 15.18
N ASN A 292 -35.19 -20.16 16.44
CA ASN A 292 -33.99 -19.97 17.25
C ASN A 292 -32.64 -20.45 16.67
N ASN A 293 -31.62 -19.64 16.97
CA ASN A 293 -30.18 -19.95 17.05
C ASN A 293 -29.33 -19.40 15.89
N GLY A 294 -28.76 -18.21 16.09
CA GLY A 294 -27.85 -17.59 15.14
C GLY A 294 -27.21 -16.33 15.72
N GLY A 295 -26.46 -16.47 16.81
CA GLY A 295 -25.58 -15.41 17.28
C GLY A 295 -24.55 -15.11 16.19
N ALA A 296 -24.80 -14.10 15.37
CA ALA A 296 -23.82 -13.58 14.43
C ALA A 296 -22.64 -13.07 15.26
N VAL A 297 -21.56 -13.86 15.32
CA VAL A 297 -20.28 -13.42 15.87
C VAL A 297 -19.78 -12.30 14.95
N ARG A 298 -20.14 -11.07 15.32
CA ARG A 298 -19.69 -9.87 14.65
C ARG A 298 -18.19 -9.77 14.94
N ALA A 299 -17.36 -10.23 14.01
CA ALA A 299 -15.92 -10.09 14.12
C ALA A 299 -15.61 -8.59 14.29
N LYS A 300 -15.17 -8.21 15.49
CA LYS A 300 -14.79 -6.84 15.81
C LYS A 300 -13.63 -6.49 14.87
N ALA A 301 -13.73 -5.37 14.15
CA ALA A 301 -12.62 -4.88 13.35
C ALA A 301 -11.38 -4.74 14.25
N GLU A 302 -10.24 -5.22 13.78
CA GLU A 302 -8.97 -5.08 14.48
C GLU A 302 -8.65 -3.60 14.65
N SER A 303 -8.27 -3.19 15.86
CA SER A 303 -7.88 -1.80 16.08
C SER A 303 -6.51 -1.52 15.48
N LEU A 304 -6.25 -0.26 15.12
CA LEU A 304 -4.93 0.17 14.66
C LEU A 304 -3.84 -0.21 15.66
N GLN A 305 -4.14 -0.08 16.95
CA GLN A 305 -3.22 -0.46 18.02
C GLN A 305 -2.84 -1.94 17.97
N GLN A 306 -3.83 -2.84 17.88
CA GLN A 306 -3.59 -4.29 17.84
C GLN A 306 -2.72 -4.67 16.65
N LEU A 307 -2.95 -4.04 15.50
CA LEU A 307 -2.12 -4.23 14.32
C LEU A 307 -0.68 -3.77 14.55
N VAL A 308 -0.48 -2.56 15.09
CA VAL A 308 0.86 -2.05 15.39
C VAL A 308 1.58 -2.97 16.35
N GLU A 309 0.94 -3.42 17.43
CA GLU A 309 1.55 -4.34 18.39
C GLU A 309 1.97 -5.67 17.78
N LYS A 310 1.13 -6.26 16.91
CA LYS A 310 1.49 -7.47 16.15
C LYS A 310 2.72 -7.24 15.29
N VAL A 311 2.76 -6.13 14.54
CA VAL A 311 3.91 -5.77 13.70
C VAL A 311 5.17 -5.62 14.56
N LEU A 312 5.10 -4.92 15.69
CA LEU A 312 6.26 -4.70 16.56
C LEU A 312 6.73 -5.98 17.27
N ALA A 313 5.83 -6.91 17.59
CA ALA A 313 6.20 -8.22 18.13
C ALA A 313 6.99 -9.08 17.14
N ILE A 314 6.80 -8.88 15.83
CA ILE A 314 7.53 -9.60 14.79
C ILE A 314 8.95 -9.04 14.63
N PHE A 315 9.05 -7.73 14.44
CA PHE A 315 10.29 -7.06 13.99
C PHE A 315 11.14 -6.50 15.13
N GLU A 316 10.56 -6.26 16.31
CA GLU A 316 11.26 -5.81 17.53
C GLU A 316 12.25 -4.64 17.28
N PRO A 317 11.82 -3.52 16.65
CA PRO A 317 12.74 -2.45 16.27
C PRO A 317 13.21 -1.62 17.46
N ALA A 318 14.46 -1.14 17.44
CA ALA A 318 14.90 -0.12 18.38
C ALA A 318 14.40 1.28 17.99
N LYS A 319 14.08 1.51 16.70
CA LYS A 319 13.55 2.79 16.22
C LYS A 319 12.53 2.56 15.11
N MET A 320 11.46 3.35 15.11
CA MET A 320 10.44 3.29 14.07
C MET A 320 9.82 4.66 13.77
N SER A 321 9.29 4.81 12.56
CA SER A 321 8.36 5.87 12.20
C SER A 321 7.04 5.29 11.73
N ILE A 322 5.93 5.87 12.16
CA ILE A 322 4.56 5.52 11.76
C ILE A 322 3.97 6.69 10.99
N THR A 323 3.46 6.40 9.79
CA THR A 323 2.77 7.34 8.90
C THR A 323 1.35 6.82 8.72
N LEU A 324 0.34 7.62 9.05
CA LEU A 324 -1.07 7.32 8.75
C LEU A 324 -1.63 8.43 7.88
N PHE A 325 -1.95 8.09 6.64
CA PHE A 325 -2.53 8.96 5.63
C PHE A 325 -4.01 8.61 5.47
N VAL A 326 -4.92 9.58 5.60
CA VAL A 326 -6.38 9.36 5.54
C VAL A 326 -7.01 10.41 4.64
N SER A 327 -7.80 10.00 3.65
CA SER A 327 -8.53 10.93 2.79
C SER A 327 -9.64 11.62 3.58
N ASP A 328 -9.82 12.91 3.34
CA ASP A 328 -10.98 13.65 3.81
C ASP A 328 -12.21 13.16 3.02
N GLU A 329 -13.28 12.72 3.68
CA GLU A 329 -14.52 12.30 2.98
C GLU A 329 -15.22 13.54 2.38
N GLU A 330 -15.42 13.59 1.06
CA GLU A 330 -16.43 14.48 0.46
C GLU A 330 -17.80 13.79 0.53
N LEU A 331 -18.62 14.15 1.51
CA LEU A 331 -20.05 13.92 1.40
C LEU A 331 -20.58 14.89 0.34
N ALA A 332 -20.74 14.42 -0.89
CA ALA A 332 -21.39 15.19 -1.94
C ALA A 332 -22.84 15.55 -1.51
N GLY A 333 -23.03 16.76 -0.93
CA GLY A 333 -24.34 17.36 -0.70
C GLY A 333 -24.62 18.03 0.65
N GLY A 334 -23.66 18.21 1.54
CA GLY A 334 -23.87 18.92 2.82
C GLY A 334 -23.52 20.40 2.75
N GLU A 335 -24.44 21.29 3.10
CA GLU A 335 -24.13 22.73 3.20
C GLU A 335 -22.99 22.97 4.21
N SER A 336 -22.05 23.81 3.77
CA SER A 336 -20.87 24.28 4.47
C SER A 336 -21.14 24.67 5.93
N GLY A 337 -20.50 23.96 6.87
CA GLY A 337 -20.48 24.41 8.26
C GLY A 337 -19.67 23.59 9.27
N ASN A 338 -19.42 22.28 9.05
CA ASN A 338 -18.77 21.46 10.09
C ASN A 338 -17.91 20.29 9.60
N GLU A 339 -17.68 20.16 8.28
CA GLU A 339 -17.11 18.95 7.66
C GLU A 339 -15.61 18.79 7.91
N GLY A 340 -14.83 19.88 7.97
CA GLY A 340 -13.40 19.83 8.29
C GLY A 340 -13.10 19.30 9.71
N THR A 341 -14.08 19.33 10.62
CA THR A 341 -13.91 18.87 12.01
C THR A 341 -13.89 17.33 12.11
N HIS A 342 -14.58 16.63 11.20
CA HIS A 342 -14.76 15.17 11.27
C HIS A 342 -13.54 14.38 10.76
N SER A 343 -12.91 14.80 9.66
CA SER A 343 -11.65 14.18 9.19
C SER A 343 -10.52 14.39 10.21
N LYS A 344 -10.40 15.62 10.74
CA LYS A 344 -9.52 15.96 11.87
C LYS A 344 -9.76 15.04 13.06
N ALA A 345 -11.02 14.81 13.42
CA ALA A 345 -11.37 13.90 14.51
C ALA A 345 -10.98 12.45 14.22
N ARG A 346 -11.13 11.94 12.99
CA ARG A 346 -10.77 10.56 12.61
C ARG A 346 -9.26 10.32 12.57
N ALA A 347 -8.50 11.23 11.95
CA ALA A 347 -7.03 11.18 11.98
C ALA A 347 -6.49 11.33 13.41
N HIS A 348 -7.10 12.23 14.20
CA HIS A 348 -6.76 12.40 15.60
C HIS A 348 -7.17 11.19 16.46
N GLU A 349 -8.28 10.51 16.16
CA GLU A 349 -8.74 9.29 16.86
C GLU A 349 -7.87 8.08 16.51
N GLY A 350 -7.56 7.86 15.23
CA GLY A 350 -6.60 6.84 14.81
C GLY A 350 -5.23 7.04 15.49
N MET A 351 -4.76 8.29 15.57
CA MET A 351 -3.55 8.57 16.34
C MET A 351 -3.74 8.44 17.85
N ARG A 352 -4.89 8.81 18.45
CA ARG A 352 -5.17 8.55 19.88
C ARG A 352 -5.07 7.06 20.20
N GLN A 353 -5.54 6.19 19.30
CA GLN A 353 -5.36 4.74 19.43
C GLN A 353 -3.88 4.32 19.38
N LEU A 354 -3.05 5.00 18.59
CA LEU A 354 -1.59 4.80 18.56
C LEU A 354 -0.86 5.31 19.81
N LEU A 355 -1.51 6.12 20.65
CA LEU A 355 -0.93 6.69 21.88
C LEU A 355 -1.26 5.87 23.13
N ASN A 356 -1.55 4.58 22.98
CA ASN A 356 -1.84 3.71 24.13
C ASN A 356 -0.64 3.71 25.12
N PRO A 357 -0.90 3.77 26.44
CA PRO A 357 0.10 3.58 27.49
C PRO A 357 1.09 2.43 27.24
N GLU A 358 0.63 1.27 26.75
CA GLU A 358 1.47 0.09 26.55
C GLU A 358 2.60 0.30 25.52
N LEU A 359 2.34 1.07 24.46
CA LEU A 359 3.38 1.44 23.50
C LEU A 359 4.39 2.39 24.14
N LEU A 360 3.90 3.33 24.95
CA LEU A 360 4.71 4.36 25.64
C LEU A 360 5.52 3.82 26.83
N GLU A 361 5.17 2.64 27.33
CA GLU A 361 5.97 1.87 28.30
C GLU A 361 7.27 1.36 27.65
N ARG A 362 7.21 0.90 26.39
CA ARG A 362 8.37 0.33 25.68
C ARG A 362 9.13 1.34 24.83
N TYR A 363 8.43 2.34 24.30
CA TYR A 363 8.98 3.33 23.38
C TYR A 363 8.75 4.76 23.88
N GLU A 364 9.75 5.61 23.66
CA GLU A 364 9.63 7.05 23.77
C GLU A 364 9.24 7.63 22.40
N ARG A 365 8.21 8.48 22.37
CA ARG A 365 7.83 9.24 21.17
C ARG A 365 8.71 10.48 21.07
N VAL A 366 9.61 10.48 20.10
CA VAL A 366 10.62 11.54 19.91
C VAL A 366 10.15 12.66 18.98
N ASP A 367 9.16 12.40 18.12
CA ASP A 367 8.58 13.41 17.24
C ASP A 367 7.13 13.06 16.90
N ARG A 368 6.31 14.09 16.66
CA ARG A 368 4.93 13.96 16.17
C ARG A 368 4.56 15.20 15.39
N ILE A 369 4.10 14.97 14.16
CA ILE A 369 3.62 16.04 13.29
C ILE A 369 2.28 15.63 12.68
N LEU A 370 1.38 16.60 12.59
CA LEU A 370 0.11 16.50 11.88
C LEU A 370 0.19 17.47 10.69
N TYR A 371 -0.06 16.96 9.50
CA TYR A 371 -0.17 17.77 8.29
C TYR A 371 -1.56 17.60 7.68
N GLU A 372 -2.05 18.68 7.09
CA GLU A 372 -3.19 18.68 6.19
C GLU A 372 -2.65 18.97 4.78
N PHE A 373 -3.02 18.09 3.86
CA PHE A 373 -2.79 18.24 2.44
C PHE A 373 -4.15 18.27 1.75
N GLU A 374 -4.20 18.67 0.48
CA GLU A 374 -5.45 18.85 -0.26
C GLU A 374 -6.30 17.55 -0.29
N GLY A 375 -7.29 17.44 0.60
CA GLY A 375 -8.15 16.26 0.74
C GLY A 375 -7.53 15.09 1.50
N TYR A 376 -6.41 15.27 2.21
CA TYR A 376 -5.82 14.23 3.06
C TYR A 376 -5.25 14.79 4.37
N SER A 377 -5.49 14.06 5.45
CA SER A 377 -4.83 14.25 6.73
C SER A 377 -3.68 13.24 6.88
N LEU A 378 -2.49 13.74 7.23
CA LEU A 378 -1.32 12.92 7.54
C LEU A 378 -0.93 13.05 9.00
N VAL A 379 -0.74 11.93 9.65
CA VAL A 379 -0.05 11.88 10.93
C VAL A 379 1.28 11.14 10.79
N TYR A 380 2.36 11.79 11.23
CA TYR A 380 3.70 11.23 11.27
C TYR A 380 4.20 11.21 12.72
N ALA A 381 4.68 10.07 13.18
CA ALA A 381 5.23 9.93 14.52
C ALA A 381 6.52 9.10 14.49
N VAL A 382 7.50 9.49 15.29
CA VAL A 382 8.77 8.77 15.43
C VAL A 382 8.91 8.27 16.86
N PHE A 383 9.31 7.02 17.00
CA PHE A 383 9.47 6.33 18.28
C PHE A 383 10.85 5.69 18.39
N GLN A 384 11.38 5.69 19.61
CA GLN A 384 12.64 5.06 19.96
C GLN A 384 12.46 4.18 21.20
N GLN A 385 13.04 2.99 21.20
CA GLN A 385 12.94 2.06 22.31
C GLN A 385 13.62 2.65 23.55
N ARG A 386 12.93 2.64 24.69
CA ARG A 386 13.50 3.14 25.95
C ARG A 386 14.73 2.31 26.34
N GLY A 387 15.76 2.98 26.84
CA GLY A 387 16.97 2.33 27.34
C GLY A 387 17.96 1.84 26.27
N LYS A 388 17.69 2.04 24.98
CA LYS A 388 18.69 1.90 23.91
C LYS A 388 19.03 3.28 23.35
N ALA A 389 20.28 3.71 23.55
CA ALA A 389 20.81 4.94 22.96
C ALA A 389 20.77 4.84 21.41
N ALA A 390 20.58 5.99 20.77
CA ALA A 390 20.39 6.14 19.32
C ALA A 390 21.61 5.68 18.49
#